data_AF-A0A812EXN9-F1
#
_entry.id   AF-A0A812EXN9-F1
#
_cell.length_a   1.000
_cell.length_b   1.000
_cell.length_c   1.000
_cell.angle_alpha   90.00
_cell.angle_beta   90.00
_cell.angle_gamma   90.00
#
_symmetry.space_group_name_H-M   'P 1'
#
loop_
_entity.id
_entity.type
_entity.pdbx_description
1 polymer ?
#
loop_
_entity_poly.entity_id
_entity_poly.type
_entity_poly.pdbx_seq_one_letter_code
_entity_poly.pdbx_strand_id
1 'polypeptide(L)'
;MLALEQAIITWIHLVCAAIWVGGSLFIAIVFAPLLKTMAPTVEERLQIMIKAGRRFNKIAIPSLVILIATGIFNVHQMILRPDFLLSTSYGIMVVIKIILVIALLISFGAHVRIIRKEIEQKIVQKQLSEVQIAKLRKKIIIVGETTVVISIAILFVAALLDAGI
;
A
#
# COMPACT_ATOMS: atom_id res chain seq x y z
N MET A 1 -24.39 -18.09 7.75
CA MET A 1 -23.50 -17.99 6.59
C MET A 1 -22.89 -19.36 6.34
N LEU A 2 -22.80 -19.82 5.09
CA LEU A 2 -22.19 -21.13 4.80
C LEU A 2 -20.66 -21.01 4.95
N ALA A 3 -19.98 -21.99 5.57
CA ALA A 3 -18.53 -21.96 5.79
C ALA A 3 -17.72 -21.69 4.51
N LEU A 4 -18.23 -22.16 3.37
CA LEU A 4 -17.66 -21.90 2.05
C LEU A 4 -17.62 -20.41 1.69
N GLU A 5 -18.66 -19.66 2.01
CA GLU A 5 -18.74 -18.22 1.71
C GLU A 5 -17.65 -17.44 2.45
N GLN A 6 -17.45 -17.76 3.74
CA GLN A 6 -16.40 -17.13 4.55
C GLN A 6 -15.01 -17.48 4.03
N ALA A 7 -14.79 -18.75 3.65
CA ALA A 7 -13.53 -19.19 3.07
C ALA A 7 -13.21 -18.45 1.75
N ILE A 8 -14.22 -18.25 0.88
CA ILE A 8 -14.05 -17.49 -0.37
C ILE A 8 -13.68 -16.04 -0.10
N ILE A 9 -14.36 -15.37 0.85
CA ILE A 9 -14.08 -13.97 1.19
C ILE A 9 -12.66 -13.82 1.75
N THR A 10 -12.26 -14.72 2.66
CA THR A 10 -10.90 -14.74 3.21
C THR A 10 -9.86 -15.02 2.13
N TRP A 11 -10.11 -15.98 1.24
CA TRP A 11 -9.23 -16.27 0.11
C TRP A 11 -9.03 -15.04 -0.80
N ILE A 12 -10.12 -14.36 -1.17
CA ILE A 12 -10.07 -13.11 -1.94
C ILE A 12 -9.26 -12.03 -1.21
N HIS A 13 -9.49 -11.87 0.11
CA HIS A 13 -8.75 -10.92 0.94
C HIS A 13 -7.24 -11.21 0.91
N LEU A 14 -6.84 -12.46 1.10
CA LEU A 14 -5.43 -12.88 1.10
C LEU A 14 -4.77 -12.69 -0.27
N VAL A 15 -5.47 -13.00 -1.37
CA VAL A 15 -4.95 -12.76 -2.73
C VAL A 15 -4.73 -11.26 -2.97
N CYS A 16 -5.69 -10.41 -2.57
CA CYS A 16 -5.55 -8.97 -2.70
C CYS A 16 -4.40 -8.41 -1.83
N ALA A 17 -4.24 -8.95 -0.62
CA ALA A 17 -3.15 -8.59 0.27
C ALA A 17 -1.78 -9.00 -0.33
N ALA A 18 -1.68 -10.19 -0.91
CA ALA A 18 -0.47 -10.67 -1.57
C ALA A 18 -0.09 -9.79 -2.78
N ILE A 19 -1.06 -9.40 -3.61
CA ILE A 19 -0.83 -8.47 -4.73
C ILE A 19 -0.32 -7.12 -4.22
N TRP A 20 -1.02 -6.55 -3.24
CA TRP A 20 -0.69 -5.22 -2.70
C TRP A 20 0.66 -5.20 -2.00
N VAL A 21 0.84 -6.02 -0.96
CA VAL A 21 2.04 -6.02 -0.11
C VAL A 21 3.21 -6.64 -0.85
N GLY A 22 3.00 -7.78 -1.50
CA GLY A 22 4.05 -8.48 -2.24
C GLY A 22 4.56 -7.68 -3.43
N GLY A 23 3.65 -7.09 -4.22
CA GLY A 23 4.05 -6.21 -5.33
C GLY A 23 4.79 -4.96 -4.87
N SER A 24 4.38 -4.36 -3.75
CA SER A 24 5.06 -3.18 -3.20
C SER A 24 6.45 -3.53 -2.65
N LEU A 25 6.59 -4.66 -1.96
CA LEU A 25 7.88 -5.20 -1.52
C LEU A 25 8.82 -5.49 -2.70
N PHE A 26 8.31 -6.11 -3.76
CA PHE A 26 9.09 -6.35 -4.97
C PHE A 26 9.61 -5.04 -5.56
N ILE A 27 8.77 -4.01 -5.67
CA ILE A 27 9.19 -2.70 -6.18
C ILE A 27 10.29 -2.10 -5.29
N ALA A 28 10.12 -2.14 -3.97
CA ALA A 28 11.04 -1.49 -3.03
C ALA A 28 12.38 -2.22 -2.91
N ILE A 29 12.37 -3.55 -2.79
CA ILE A 29 13.54 -4.36 -2.43
C ILE A 29 14.26 -4.91 -3.66
N VAL A 30 13.54 -5.21 -4.74
CA VAL A 30 14.14 -5.85 -5.93
C VAL A 30 14.27 -4.85 -7.07
N PHE A 31 13.16 -4.25 -7.49
CA PHE A 31 13.14 -3.41 -8.68
C PHE A 31 13.91 -2.09 -8.50
N ALA A 32 13.71 -1.38 -7.39
CA ALA A 32 14.37 -0.09 -7.16
C ALA A 32 15.91 -0.21 -7.05
N PRO A 33 16.49 -1.23 -6.39
CA PRO A 33 17.92 -1.48 -6.43
C PRO A 33 18.43 -1.90 -7.80
N LEU A 34 17.69 -2.76 -8.53
CA LEU A 34 18.07 -3.18 -9.89
C LEU A 34 18.17 -2.00 -10.86
N LEU A 35 17.28 -1.00 -10.75
CA LEU A 35 17.37 0.20 -11.58
C LEU A 35 18.65 1.01 -11.34
N LYS A 36 19.30 0.88 -10.18
CA LYS A 36 20.59 1.54 -9.93
C LYS A 36 21.72 0.95 -10.79
N THR A 37 21.59 -0.30 -11.23
CA THR A 37 22.60 -0.97 -12.07
C THR A 37 22.31 -0.85 -13.56
N MET A 38 21.03 -0.72 -13.95
CA MET A 38 20.62 -0.71 -15.36
C MET A 38 20.47 0.69 -15.99
N ALA A 39 20.14 1.71 -15.20
CA ALA A 39 19.94 3.08 -15.70
C ALA A 39 21.02 4.02 -15.12
N PRO A 40 21.86 4.67 -15.93
CA PRO A 40 22.97 5.49 -15.42
C PRO A 40 22.52 6.79 -14.76
N THR A 41 21.45 7.43 -15.25
CA THR A 41 21.03 8.75 -14.76
C THR A 41 19.90 8.66 -13.71
N VAL A 42 19.86 9.63 -12.79
CA VAL A 42 18.78 9.75 -11.79
C VAL A 42 17.43 9.99 -12.45
N GLU A 43 17.43 10.76 -13.55
CA GLU A 43 16.23 11.07 -14.32
C GLU A 43 15.62 9.82 -14.95
N GLU A 44 16.42 9.02 -15.65
CA GLU A 44 15.97 7.80 -16.31
C GLU A 44 15.42 6.78 -15.31
N ARG A 45 16.11 6.59 -14.18
CA ARG A 45 15.63 5.75 -13.06
C ARG A 45 14.25 6.20 -12.58
N LEU A 46 14.07 7.51 -12.40
CA LEU A 46 12.81 8.07 -11.94
C LEU A 46 11.69 7.88 -12.98
N GLN A 47 11.97 8.11 -14.27
CA GLN A 47 10.99 7.89 -15.33
C GLN A 47 10.53 6.42 -15.40
N ILE A 48 11.47 5.47 -15.28
CA ILE A 48 11.16 4.03 -15.27
C ILE A 48 10.33 3.68 -14.03
N MET A 49 10.72 4.15 -12.84
CA MET A 49 9.94 3.94 -11.60
C MET A 49 8.51 4.47 -11.71
N ILE A 50 8.31 5.67 -12.28
CA ILE A 50 6.98 6.26 -12.48
C ILE A 50 6.13 5.40 -13.43
N LYS A 51 6.72 4.93 -14.54
CA LYS A 51 6.02 4.06 -15.51
C LYS A 51 5.65 2.72 -14.89
N ALA A 52 6.58 2.07 -14.19
CA ALA A 52 6.35 0.81 -13.50
C ALA A 52 5.29 0.93 -12.41
N GLY A 53 5.40 1.95 -11.55
CA GLY A 53 4.44 2.21 -10.48
C GLY A 53 3.03 2.47 -11.00
N ARG A 54 2.86 3.20 -12.11
CA ARG A 54 1.54 3.39 -12.73
C ARG A 54 0.96 2.10 -13.30
N ARG A 55 1.79 1.24 -13.91
CA ARG A 55 1.34 -0.08 -14.38
C ARG A 55 0.91 -0.95 -13.20
N PHE A 56 1.72 -1.00 -12.14
CA PHE A 56 1.38 -1.71 -10.91
C PHE A 56 0.07 -1.20 -10.31
N ASN A 57 -0.14 0.12 -10.24
CA ASN A 57 -1.35 0.73 -9.69
C ASN A 57 -2.64 0.32 -10.41
N LYS A 58 -2.59 -0.09 -11.69
CA LYS A 58 -3.78 -0.62 -12.40
C LYS A 58 -4.32 -1.89 -11.76
N ILE A 59 -3.46 -2.66 -11.08
CA ILE A 59 -3.81 -3.92 -10.41
C ILE A 59 -3.88 -3.70 -8.90
N ALA A 60 -2.95 -2.93 -8.34
CA ALA A 60 -2.85 -2.66 -6.92
C ALA A 60 -4.06 -1.88 -6.38
N ILE A 61 -4.56 -0.86 -7.11
CA ILE A 61 -5.70 -0.06 -6.65
C ILE A 61 -6.99 -0.91 -6.55
N PRO A 62 -7.40 -1.68 -7.58
CA PRO A 62 -8.53 -2.59 -7.44
C PRO A 62 -8.33 -3.60 -6.30
N SER A 63 -7.13 -4.16 -6.16
CA SER A 63 -6.81 -5.08 -5.06
C SER A 63 -6.99 -4.42 -3.70
N LEU A 64 -6.53 -3.18 -3.51
CA LEU A 64 -6.70 -2.43 -2.27
C LEU A 64 -8.19 -2.15 -1.99
N VAL A 65 -8.98 -1.79 -2.99
CA VAL A 65 -10.43 -1.57 -2.84
C VAL A 65 -11.12 -2.85 -2.35
N ILE A 66 -10.82 -3.99 -2.97
CA ILE A 66 -11.36 -5.29 -2.57
C ILE A 66 -10.87 -5.66 -1.16
N LEU A 67 -9.61 -5.39 -0.83
CA LEU A 67 -9.04 -5.65 0.50
C LEU A 67 -9.78 -4.86 1.60
N ILE A 68 -10.13 -3.60 1.33
CA ILE A 68 -10.92 -2.77 2.25
C ILE A 68 -12.33 -3.32 2.38
N ALA A 69 -13.00 -3.63 1.25
CA ALA A 69 -14.37 -4.14 1.26
C ALA A 69 -14.49 -5.45 2.05
N THR A 70 -13.61 -6.40 1.77
CA THR A 70 -13.54 -7.69 2.50
C THR A 70 -13.10 -7.51 3.94
N GLY A 71 -12.21 -6.56 4.23
CA GLY A 71 -11.83 -6.20 5.60
C GLY A 71 -13.00 -5.67 6.42
N ILE A 72 -13.80 -4.75 5.86
CA ILE A 72 -15.03 -4.22 6.47
C ILE A 72 -16.04 -5.35 6.70
N PHE A 73 -16.21 -6.23 5.71
CA PHE A 73 -17.08 -7.41 5.86
C PHE A 73 -16.63 -8.31 7.01
N ASN A 74 -15.34 -8.48 7.27
CA ASN A 74 -14.88 -9.34 8.37
C ASN A 74 -15.14 -8.73 9.76
N VAL A 75 -15.26 -7.41 9.88
CA VAL A 75 -15.40 -6.72 11.18
C VAL A 75 -16.79 -6.10 11.41
N HIS A 76 -17.70 -6.17 10.44
CA HIS A 76 -18.99 -5.46 10.49
C HIS A 76 -19.82 -5.75 11.75
N GLN A 77 -19.91 -7.03 12.17
CA GLN A 77 -20.67 -7.41 13.36
C GLN A 77 -20.10 -6.80 14.66
N MET A 78 -18.78 -6.62 14.72
CA MET A 78 -18.12 -5.97 15.86
C MET A 78 -18.26 -4.46 15.84
N ILE A 79 -18.28 -3.83 14.65
CA ILE A 79 -18.56 -2.40 14.52
C ILE A 79 -19.95 -2.05 15.05
N LEU A 80 -20.93 -2.96 14.87
CA LEU A 80 -22.29 -2.80 15.38
C LEU A 80 -22.41 -2.99 16.91
N ARG A 81 -21.32 -3.36 17.61
CA ARG A 81 -21.25 -3.48 19.08
C ARG A 81 -20.06 -2.68 19.64
N PRO A 82 -20.18 -1.34 19.71
CA PRO A 82 -19.05 -0.45 20.02
C PRO A 82 -18.40 -0.72 21.38
N ASP A 83 -19.19 -1.13 22.37
CA ASP A 83 -18.73 -1.42 23.72
C ASP A 83 -17.70 -2.56 23.75
N PHE A 84 -17.77 -3.50 22.79
CA PHE A 84 -16.83 -4.62 22.66
C PHE A 84 -15.50 -4.21 22.02
N LEU A 85 -15.47 -3.13 21.24
CA LEU A 85 -14.27 -2.68 20.53
C LEU A 85 -13.21 -2.12 21.48
N LEU A 86 -13.63 -1.45 22.56
CA LEU A 86 -12.70 -0.77 23.46
C LEU A 86 -12.48 -1.52 24.79
N SER A 87 -13.28 -2.56 25.06
CA SER A 87 -13.19 -3.36 26.28
C SER A 87 -12.39 -4.66 26.15
N THR A 88 -12.07 -5.09 24.93
CA THR A 88 -11.36 -6.35 24.67
C THR A 88 -10.05 -6.12 23.92
N SER A 89 -9.03 -6.94 24.21
CA SER A 89 -7.74 -6.90 23.47
C SER A 89 -7.95 -7.08 21.96
N TYR A 90 -8.82 -8.02 21.59
CA TYR A 90 -9.20 -8.26 20.19
C TYR A 90 -9.83 -7.01 19.55
N GLY A 91 -10.76 -6.35 20.24
CA GLY A 91 -11.39 -5.09 19.80
C GLY A 91 -10.37 -3.98 19.57
N ILE A 92 -9.45 -3.78 20.52
CA ILE A 92 -8.39 -2.78 20.43
C ILE A 92 -7.51 -3.06 19.21
N MET A 93 -7.16 -4.32 18.97
CA MET A 93 -6.35 -4.73 17.83
C MET A 93 -7.06 -4.47 16.48
N VAL A 94 -8.38 -4.65 16.41
CA VAL A 94 -9.19 -4.24 15.25
C VAL A 94 -9.14 -2.72 15.05
N VAL A 95 -9.27 -1.92 16.11
CA VAL A 95 -9.17 -0.46 16.04
C VAL A 95 -7.78 -0.03 15.54
N ILE A 96 -6.71 -0.62 16.07
CA ILE A 96 -5.33 -0.37 15.61
C ILE A 96 -5.22 -0.68 14.11
N LYS A 97 -5.76 -1.82 13.66
CA LYS A 97 -5.75 -2.19 12.24
C LYS A 97 -6.47 -1.14 11.38
N ILE A 98 -7.62 -0.63 11.82
CA ILE A 98 -8.36 0.41 11.10
C ILE A 98 -7.55 1.71 11.00
N ILE A 99 -6.92 2.14 12.10
CA ILE A 99 -6.06 3.34 12.10
C ILE A 99 -4.90 3.16 11.13
N LEU A 100 -4.24 2.00 11.12
CA LEU A 100 -3.17 1.70 10.18
C LEU A 100 -3.66 1.70 8.72
N VAL A 101 -4.84 1.16 8.44
CA VAL A 101 -5.45 1.22 7.09
C VAL A 101 -5.73 2.67 6.69
N ILE A 102 -6.24 3.52 7.57
CA ILE A 102 -6.44 4.95 7.27
C ILE A 102 -5.09 5.63 6.98
N ALA A 103 -4.06 5.37 7.79
CA ALA A 103 -2.72 5.89 7.57
C ALA A 103 -2.13 5.41 6.23
N LEU A 104 -2.37 4.15 5.87
CA LEU A 104 -2.00 3.58 4.57
C LEU A 104 -2.67 4.35 3.43
N LEU A 105 -3.97 4.61 3.51
CA LEU A 105 -4.72 5.33 2.48
C LEU A 105 -4.22 6.76 2.30
N ILE A 106 -3.93 7.46 3.39
CA ILE A 106 -3.35 8.81 3.35
C ILE A 106 -1.97 8.79 2.69
N SER A 107 -1.09 7.87 3.13
CA SER A 107 0.26 7.72 2.58
C SER A 107 0.23 7.37 1.09
N PHE A 108 -0.60 6.40 0.69
CA PHE A 108 -0.74 6.01 -0.70
C PHE A 108 -1.36 7.11 -1.56
N GLY A 109 -2.38 7.82 -1.06
CA GLY A 109 -2.96 8.98 -1.73
C GLY A 109 -1.93 10.08 -1.96
N ALA A 110 -1.06 10.35 -0.98
CA ALA A 110 0.07 11.25 -1.14
C ALA A 110 1.07 10.75 -2.19
N HIS A 111 1.41 9.46 -2.16
CA HIS A 111 2.31 8.82 -3.13
C HIS A 111 1.80 8.98 -4.58
N VAL A 112 0.53 8.65 -4.83
CA VAL A 112 -0.12 8.80 -6.14
C VAL A 112 -0.19 10.27 -6.57
N ARG A 113 -0.46 11.20 -5.63
CA ARG A 113 -0.50 12.63 -5.92
C ARG A 113 0.87 13.20 -6.31
N ILE A 114 1.96 12.68 -5.74
CA ILE A 114 3.32 13.09 -6.11
C ILE A 114 3.66 12.56 -7.52
N ILE A 115 3.22 11.34 -7.85
CA ILE A 115 3.46 10.70 -9.16
C ILE A 115 2.35 11.06 -10.17
N ARG A 116 2.02 12.35 -10.28
CA ARG A 116 1.04 12.84 -11.27
C ARG A 116 1.67 12.99 -12.66
N LYS A 117 0.82 12.89 -13.69
CA LYS A 117 1.20 13.01 -15.11
C LYS A 117 1.93 14.32 -15.43
N GLU A 118 1.58 15.41 -14.76
CA GLU A 118 2.23 16.72 -14.89
C GLU A 118 3.72 16.68 -14.51
N ILE A 119 4.08 15.91 -13.48
CA ILE A 119 5.47 15.77 -13.03
C ILE A 119 6.29 15.00 -14.05
N GLU A 120 5.73 13.94 -14.62
CA GLU A 120 6.38 13.23 -15.73
C GLU A 120 6.58 14.13 -16.95
N GLN A 121 5.58 14.94 -17.31
CA GLN A 121 5.69 15.89 -18.43
C GLN A 121 6.80 16.91 -18.19
N LYS A 122 6.92 17.46 -16.97
CA LYS A 122 8.00 18.38 -16.60
C LYS A 122 9.38 17.75 -16.66
N ILE A 123 9.50 16.46 -16.31
CA ILE A 123 10.76 15.71 -16.45
C ILE A 123 11.09 15.54 -17.94
N VAL A 124 10.15 15.05 -18.76
CA VAL A 124 10.37 14.81 -20.20
C VAL A 124 10.70 16.10 -20.96
N GLN A 125 10.09 17.23 -20.58
CA GLN A 125 10.36 18.55 -21.15
C GLN A 125 11.63 19.20 -20.59
N LYS A 126 12.42 18.50 -19.76
CA LYS A 126 13.64 18.99 -19.09
C LYS A 126 13.45 20.31 -18.32
N GLN A 127 12.25 20.52 -17.77
CA GLN A 127 11.89 21.74 -17.04
C GLN A 127 12.31 21.71 -15.56
N LEU A 128 12.80 20.57 -15.06
CA LEU A 128 13.26 20.42 -13.69
C LEU A 128 14.78 20.38 -13.64
N SER A 129 15.36 21.13 -12.70
CA SER A 129 16.80 21.03 -12.42
C SER A 129 17.14 19.68 -11.76
N GLU A 130 18.40 19.25 -11.86
CA GLU A 130 18.86 18.00 -11.23
C GLU A 130 18.58 17.97 -9.71
N VAL A 131 18.70 19.12 -9.05
CA VAL A 131 18.38 19.27 -7.62
C VAL A 131 16.90 19.02 -7.35
N GLN A 132 16.00 19.51 -8.21
CA GLN A 132 14.56 19.26 -8.08
C GLN A 132 14.22 17.80 -8.33
N ILE A 133 14.85 17.16 -9.32
CA ILE A 133 14.67 15.73 -9.62
C ILE A 133 15.12 14.87 -8.43
N ALA A 134 16.29 15.17 -7.85
CA ALA A 134 16.80 14.45 -6.69
C ALA A 134 15.88 14.59 -5.46
N LYS A 135 15.39 15.80 -5.17
CA LYS A 135 14.42 16.07 -4.09
C LYS A 135 13.11 15.31 -4.30
N LEU A 136 12.57 15.36 -5.52
CA LEU A 136 11.34 14.65 -5.89
C LEU A 136 11.50 13.14 -5.73
N ARG A 137 12.59 12.56 -6.25
CA ARG A 137 12.89 11.14 -6.09
C ARG A 137 12.96 10.74 -4.62
N LYS A 138 13.66 11.50 -3.78
CA LYS A 138 13.75 11.24 -2.34
C LYS A 138 12.36 11.24 -1.69
N LYS A 139 11.52 12.21 -2.03
CA LYS A 139 10.14 12.31 -1.52
C LYS A 139 9.30 11.10 -1.93
N ILE A 140 9.39 10.67 -3.19
CA ILE A 140 8.68 9.49 -3.71
C ILE A 140 9.11 8.23 -2.94
N ILE A 141 10.42 8.03 -2.77
CA ILE A 141 10.96 6.85 -2.08
C ILE A 141 10.48 6.81 -0.62
N ILE A 142 10.62 7.91 0.13
CA ILE A 142 10.22 7.95 1.55
C ILE A 142 8.74 7.63 1.72
N VAL A 143 7.86 8.25 0.92
CA VAL A 143 6.42 7.99 1.02
C VAL A 143 6.09 6.56 0.57
N GLY A 144 6.79 6.04 -0.45
CA GLY A 144 6.65 4.66 -0.92
C GLY A 144 7.05 3.64 0.16
N GLU A 145 8.23 3.79 0.77
CA GLU A 145 8.72 2.95 1.87
C GLU A 145 7.80 3.02 3.08
N THR A 146 7.33 4.22 3.44
CA THR A 146 6.35 4.41 4.53
C THR A 146 5.07 3.61 4.27
N THR A 147 4.56 3.66 3.03
CA THR A 147 3.38 2.90 2.60
C THR A 147 3.61 1.39 2.74
N VAL A 148 4.80 0.90 2.36
CA VAL A 148 5.16 -0.53 2.50
C VAL A 148 5.25 -0.94 3.96
N VAL A 149 5.92 -0.17 4.80
CA VAL A 149 6.08 -0.47 6.23
C VAL A 149 4.73 -0.53 6.93
N ILE A 150 3.84 0.44 6.68
CA ILE A 150 2.46 0.41 7.21
C ILE A 150 1.72 -0.83 6.72
N SER A 151 1.87 -1.21 5.44
CA SER A 151 1.22 -2.40 4.89
C SER A 151 1.68 -3.69 5.58
N ILE A 152 2.98 -3.81 5.87
CA ILE A 152 3.53 -4.96 6.61
C ILE A 152 3.02 -4.96 8.05
N ALA A 153 2.95 -3.80 8.71
CA ALA A 153 2.39 -3.69 10.06
C ALA A 153 0.91 -4.13 10.09
N ILE A 154 0.12 -3.79 9.06
CA ILE A 154 -1.27 -4.25 8.93
C ILE A 154 -1.34 -5.78 8.81
N LEU A 155 -0.45 -6.41 8.04
CA LEU A 155 -0.38 -7.88 7.96
C LEU A 155 0.01 -8.52 9.29
N PHE A 156 0.97 -7.92 10.00
CA PHE A 156 1.37 -8.42 11.31
C PHE A 156 0.22 -8.33 12.32
N VAL A 157 -0.49 -7.20 12.37
CA VAL A 157 -1.70 -7.04 13.19
C VAL A 157 -2.79 -8.04 12.79
N ALA A 158 -2.95 -8.32 11.49
CA ALA A 158 -3.88 -9.35 11.02
C ALA A 158 -3.51 -10.75 11.52
N ALA A 159 -2.22 -11.09 11.56
CA ALA A 159 -1.74 -12.36 12.08
C ALA A 159 -1.95 -12.47 13.60
N LEU A 160 -1.79 -11.38 14.35
CA LEU A 160 -2.08 -11.36 15.79
C LEU A 160 -3.57 -11.59 16.07
N LEU A 161 -4.45 -10.95 15.29
CA LEU A 161 -5.90 -11.17 15.38
C LEU A 161 -6.29 -12.62 15.10
N ASP A 162 -5.67 -13.25 14.09
CA ASP A 162 -5.91 -14.65 13.74
C ASP A 162 -5.41 -15.62 14.83
N ALA A 163 -4.29 -15.28 15.48
CA ALA A 163 -3.77 -16.01 16.63
C ALA A 163 -4.58 -15.80 17.94
N GLY A 164 -5.58 -14.91 17.94
CA GLY A 164 -6.42 -14.61 19.10
C GLY A 164 -5.73 -13.77 20.18
N ILE A 165 -4.70 -13.00 19.81
CA ILE A 165 -3.91 -12.12 20.70
C ILE A 165 -4.50 -10.70 20.71
#